data_AF-A0A9P6HHD3-F1
#
_entry.id   AF-A0A9P6HHD3-F1
#
_cell.length_a   1.000
_cell.length_b   1.000
_cell.length_c   1.000
_cell.angle_alpha   90.00
_cell.angle_beta   90.00
_cell.angle_gamma   90.00
#
_symmetry.space_group_name_H-M   'P 1'
#
loop_
_entity.id
_entity.type
_entity.pdbx_description
1 polymer ?
#
loop_
_entity_poly.entity_id
_entity_poly.type
_entity_poly.pdbx_seq_one_letter_code
_entity_poly.pdbx_strand_id
1 'polypeptide(L)'
;MAHAVEDPHPDIDKWLGNHHRVADAKDGGNDIHVFAIEHGNLYGAADNTKTYEVSFHLGPITIRIVIVIDFTKKIIYVCLYGKLPFLPEFNITCGSGSFTGGITLKFNFKVISGTFTFYIKDKWLWLHYDVTILGKHWKGDIKLIPLPI
;
A
#
# COMPACT_ATOMS: atom_id res chain seq x y z
N MET A 1 -6.44 26.86 35.49
CA MET A 1 -5.67 26.04 34.54
C MET A 1 -6.57 24.89 34.12
N ALA A 2 -7.07 24.91 32.89
CA ALA A 2 -7.94 23.86 32.37
C ALA A 2 -7.06 22.71 31.85
N HIS A 3 -7.12 21.56 32.50
CA HIS A 3 -6.60 20.32 31.93
C HIS A 3 -7.52 19.90 30.80
N ALA A 4 -7.00 19.81 29.58
CA ALA A 4 -7.70 19.15 28.49
C ALA A 4 -7.86 17.68 28.89
N VAL A 5 -9.11 17.25 29.03
CA VAL A 5 -9.46 15.84 29.17
C VAL A 5 -9.31 15.24 27.78
N GLU A 6 -8.27 14.44 27.57
CA GLU A 6 -8.18 13.59 26.38
C GLU A 6 -9.34 12.59 26.43
N ASP A 7 -10.14 12.59 25.37
CA ASP A 7 -11.22 11.64 25.15
C ASP A 7 -10.63 10.21 25.07
N PRO A 8 -11.00 9.28 25.97
CA PRO A 8 -10.40 7.95 26.04
C PRO A 8 -10.76 7.04 24.85
N HIS A 9 -11.65 7.48 23.97
CA HIS A 9 -12.00 6.75 22.76
C HIS A 9 -12.06 7.73 21.58
N PRO A 10 -10.92 8.03 20.91
CA PRO A 10 -10.97 8.73 19.65
C PRO A 10 -11.88 7.93 18.73
N ASP A 11 -12.97 8.56 18.30
CA ASP A 11 -13.94 8.03 17.35
C ASP A 11 -13.16 7.38 16.20
N ILE A 12 -13.16 6.04 16.20
CA ILE A 12 -12.29 5.27 15.33
C ILE A 12 -12.64 5.59 13.89
N ASP A 13 -13.90 5.88 13.58
CA ASP A 13 -14.36 6.24 12.24
C ASP A 13 -13.82 7.61 11.79
N LYS A 14 -13.62 8.54 12.73
CA LYS A 14 -13.01 9.85 12.47
C LYS A 14 -11.48 9.77 12.34
N TRP A 15 -10.83 8.89 13.11
CA TRP A 15 -9.40 8.59 12.97
C TRP A 15 -9.12 7.85 11.64
N LEU A 16 -9.97 6.88 11.31
CA LEU A 16 -9.97 6.12 10.05
C LEU A 16 -10.32 7.02 8.86
N GLY A 17 -11.20 8.01 9.01
CA GLY A 17 -11.61 8.91 7.93
C GLY A 17 -10.46 9.66 7.23
N ASN A 18 -9.31 9.82 7.90
CA ASN A 18 -8.10 10.44 7.33
C ASN A 18 -6.98 9.44 6.99
N HIS A 19 -7.13 8.13 7.29
CA HIS A 19 -6.05 7.12 7.24
C HIS A 19 -6.49 5.72 6.75
N HIS A 20 -7.74 5.55 6.35
CA HIS A 20 -8.32 4.26 5.99
C HIS A 20 -9.26 4.40 4.80
N ARG A 21 -9.09 3.51 3.81
CA ARG A 21 -9.98 3.44 2.66
C ARG A 21 -10.18 1.99 2.25
N VAL A 22 -11.30 1.40 2.66
CA VAL A 22 -11.76 0.13 2.09
C VAL A 22 -11.96 0.31 0.59
N ALA A 23 -11.16 -0.37 -0.22
CA ALA A 23 -11.35 -0.47 -1.65
C ALA A 23 -12.02 -1.81 -1.91
N ASP A 24 -13.30 -1.82 -2.28
CA ASP A 24 -14.02 -3.04 -2.63
C ASP A 24 -13.36 -3.70 -3.85
N ALA A 25 -12.41 -4.60 -3.61
CA ALA A 25 -11.89 -5.51 -4.61
C ALA A 25 -12.45 -6.89 -4.31
N LYS A 26 -13.04 -7.50 -5.35
CA LYS A 26 -13.58 -8.85 -5.28
C LYS A 26 -12.51 -9.83 -5.70
N ASP A 27 -12.02 -10.63 -4.76
CA ASP A 27 -11.27 -11.86 -5.04
C ASP A 27 -12.10 -13.06 -4.57
N GLY A 28 -12.66 -13.82 -5.52
CA GLY A 28 -13.50 -14.98 -5.21
C GLY A 28 -14.72 -14.69 -4.32
N GLY A 29 -15.15 -13.42 -4.23
CA GLY A 29 -16.29 -12.99 -3.40
C GLY A 29 -15.95 -12.39 -2.03
N ASN A 30 -14.67 -12.20 -1.68
CA ASN A 30 -14.27 -11.54 -0.42
C ASN A 30 -13.83 -10.10 -0.67
N ASP A 31 -14.21 -9.20 0.24
CA ASP A 31 -13.79 -7.80 0.24
C ASP A 31 -12.34 -7.67 0.76
N ILE A 32 -11.50 -6.91 0.06
CA ILE A 32 -10.13 -6.61 0.48
C ILE A 32 -10.09 -5.23 1.13
N HIS A 33 -9.79 -5.18 2.43
CA HIS A 33 -9.60 -3.92 3.13
C HIS A 33 -8.19 -3.37 2.86
N VAL A 34 -8.13 -2.14 2.35
CA VAL A 34 -6.89 -1.41 2.10
C VAL A 34 -6.79 -0.26 3.11
N PHE A 35 -5.61 -0.12 3.71
CA PHE A 35 -5.29 0.92 4.68
C PHE A 35 -4.19 1.78 4.08
N ALA A 36 -4.33 3.10 4.06
CA ALA A 36 -3.37 3.98 3.40
C ALA A 36 -3.13 5.25 4.24
N ILE A 37 -1.86 5.54 4.50
CA ILE A 37 -1.41 6.67 5.32
C ILE A 37 -0.48 7.51 4.44
N GLU A 38 -0.77 8.80 4.30
CA GLU A 38 0.19 9.77 3.75
C GLU A 38 1.11 10.24 4.87
N HIS A 39 2.42 10.08 4.66
CA HIS A 39 3.42 10.68 5.55
C HIS A 39 3.76 12.07 5.04
N GLY A 40 3.84 13.04 5.97
CA GLY A 40 4.40 14.35 5.66
C GLY A 40 5.83 14.22 5.13
N ASN A 41 6.31 15.26 4.43
CA ASN A 41 7.66 15.28 3.88
C ASN A 41 8.68 14.94 4.97
N LEU A 42 9.26 13.74 4.89
CA LEU A 42 10.37 13.36 5.75
C LEU A 42 11.50 14.35 5.46
N TYR A 43 11.98 15.03 6.50
CA TYR A 43 12.94 16.15 6.41
C TYR A 43 13.94 16.01 5.25
N GLY A 44 13.91 16.96 4.30
CA GLY A 44 14.80 16.99 3.14
C GLY A 44 14.23 16.43 1.83
N ALA A 45 13.01 15.88 1.82
CA ALA A 45 12.28 15.59 0.59
C ALA A 45 11.87 16.91 -0.11
N ALA A 46 12.07 17.00 -1.43
CA ALA A 46 11.58 18.13 -2.22
C ALA A 46 10.05 18.28 -2.06
N ASP A 47 9.54 19.51 -2.13
CA ASP A 47 8.12 19.82 -1.90
C ASP A 47 7.13 19.02 -2.77
N ASN A 48 7.62 18.48 -3.90
CA ASN A 48 6.86 17.68 -4.86
C ASN A 48 7.04 16.16 -4.71
N THR A 49 7.60 15.70 -3.59
CA THR A 49 7.70 14.28 -3.25
C THR A 49 6.72 13.93 -2.15
N LYS A 50 5.89 12.91 -2.38
CA LYS A 50 4.98 12.38 -1.35
C LYS A 50 5.32 10.95 -0.99
N THR A 51 5.19 10.61 0.29
CA THR A 51 5.38 9.24 0.79
C THR A 51 4.07 8.70 1.32
N TYR A 52 3.74 7.49 0.92
CA TYR A 52 2.56 6.77 1.36
C TYR A 52 2.97 5.41 1.93
N GLU A 53 2.32 5.00 3.01
CA GLU A 53 2.33 3.62 3.46
C GLU A 53 0.94 3.03 3.21
N VAL A 54 0.89 1.92 2.50
CA VAL A 54 -0.35 1.20 2.19
C VAL A 54 -0.24 -0.22 2.71
N SER A 55 -1.27 -0.74 3.37
CA SER A 55 -1.32 -2.14 3.79
C SER A 55 -2.66 -2.80 3.50
N PHE A 56 -2.63 -4.10 3.27
CA PHE A 56 -3.82 -4.93 3.06
C PHE A 56 -3.49 -6.38 3.36
N HIS A 57 -4.51 -7.22 3.47
CA HIS A 57 -4.37 -8.63 3.80
C HIS A 57 -4.69 -9.52 2.60
N LEU A 58 -3.86 -10.53 2.34
CA LEU A 58 -4.12 -11.60 1.37
C LEU A 58 -4.05 -12.95 2.10
N GLY A 59 -5.20 -13.44 2.56
CA GLY A 59 -5.22 -14.60 3.45
C GLY A 59 -4.45 -14.31 4.76
N PRO A 60 -3.46 -15.14 5.14
CA PRO A 60 -2.75 -14.97 6.41
C PRO A 60 -1.60 -13.95 6.34
N ILE A 61 -1.24 -13.40 5.18
CA ILE A 61 -0.15 -12.42 5.07
C ILE A 61 -0.70 -11.00 5.05
N THR A 62 -0.12 -10.12 5.87
CA THR A 62 -0.25 -8.68 5.71
C THR A 62 0.83 -8.21 4.73
N ILE A 63 0.41 -7.53 3.67
CA ILE A 63 1.29 -6.84 2.76
C ILE A 63 1.36 -5.38 3.19
N ARG A 64 2.58 -4.87 3.40
CA ARG A 64 2.84 -3.44 3.59
C ARG A 64 3.65 -2.92 2.42
N ILE A 65 3.26 -1.78 1.90
CA ILE A 65 3.83 -1.13 0.73
C ILE A 65 4.23 0.27 1.14
N VAL A 66 5.52 0.60 1.00
CA VAL A 66 5.99 1.98 1.08
C VAL A 66 6.13 2.51 -0.33
N ILE A 67 5.46 3.62 -0.62
CA ILE A 67 5.38 4.25 -1.93
C ILE A 67 5.93 5.66 -1.82
N VAL A 68 6.92 6.00 -2.64
CA VAL A 68 7.43 7.37 -2.76
C VAL A 68 7.18 7.85 -4.17
N ILE A 69 6.53 9.00 -4.30
CA ILE A 69 6.12 9.56 -5.59
C ILE A 69 6.79 10.92 -5.76
N ASP A 70 7.61 11.06 -6.80
CA ASP A 70 8.15 12.35 -7.24
C ASP A 70 7.29 12.84 -8.42
N PHE A 71 6.43 13.82 -8.15
CA PHE A 71 5.51 14.37 -9.15
C PHE A 71 6.22 15.22 -10.22
N THR A 72 7.42 15.74 -9.91
CA THR A 72 8.21 16.53 -10.85
C THR A 72 8.85 15.62 -11.89
N LYS A 73 9.50 14.55 -11.44
CA LYS A 73 10.17 13.56 -12.30
C LYS A 73 9.20 12.52 -12.86
N LYS A 74 7.97 12.46 -12.33
CA LYS A 74 6.96 11.45 -12.66
C LYS A 74 7.49 10.03 -12.42
N ILE A 75 8.18 9.86 -11.29
CA ILE A 75 8.79 8.61 -10.85
C ILE A 75 8.05 8.10 -9.63
N ILE A 76 7.87 6.79 -9.56
CA ILE A 76 7.36 6.08 -8.39
C ILE A 76 8.48 5.15 -7.92
N TYR A 77 8.69 5.09 -6.62
CA TYR A 77 9.50 4.08 -5.94
C TYR A 77 8.61 3.30 -4.98
N VAL A 78 8.77 1.99 -4.96
CA VAL A 78 7.95 1.09 -4.14
C VAL A 78 8.83 0.09 -3.42
N CYS A 79 8.57 -0.11 -2.14
CA CYS A 79 9.09 -1.23 -1.36
C CYS A 79 7.95 -2.07 -0.79
N LEU A 80 8.06 -3.38 -0.94
CA LEU A 80 7.11 -4.38 -0.49
C LEU A 80 7.66 -5.10 0.73
N TYR A 81 6.82 -5.26 1.74
CA TYR A 81 7.09 -6.00 2.95
C TYR A 81 5.95 -6.98 3.23
N GLY A 82 6.30 -8.15 3.73
CA GLY A 82 5.36 -9.19 4.11
C GLY A 82 5.44 -9.45 5.61
N LYS A 83 4.29 -9.68 6.24
CA LYS A 83 4.20 -10.10 7.64
C LYS A 83 3.21 -11.23 7.78
N LEU A 84 3.68 -12.37 8.30
CA LEU A 84 2.84 -13.49 8.71
C LEU A 84 2.65 -13.45 10.24
N PRO A 85 1.55 -14.02 10.77
CA PRO A 85 1.41 -14.24 12.20
C PRO A 85 2.65 -14.96 12.75
N PHE A 86 3.14 -14.48 13.90
CA PHE A 86 4.29 -15.05 14.64
C PHE A 86 5.66 -14.95 13.95
N LEU A 87 5.76 -14.35 12.77
CA LEU A 87 7.05 -14.06 12.12
C LEU A 87 7.33 -12.55 12.12
N PRO A 88 8.62 -12.16 12.23
CA PRO A 88 8.99 -10.77 11.99
C PRO A 88 8.62 -10.36 10.56
N GLU A 89 8.41 -9.06 10.35
CA GLU A 89 8.23 -8.51 9.00
C GLU A 89 9.49 -8.79 8.17
N PHE A 90 9.31 -9.14 6.90
CA PHE A 90 10.38 -9.37 5.94
C PHE A 90 10.23 -8.48 4.72
N ASN A 91 11.35 -7.98 4.19
CA ASN A 91 11.35 -7.28 2.92
C ASN A 91 11.14 -8.31 1.78
N ILE A 92 10.15 -8.04 0.93
CA ILE A 92 9.88 -8.86 -0.26
C ILE A 92 10.77 -8.35 -1.40
N THR A 93 10.62 -7.08 -1.78
CA THR A 93 11.45 -6.46 -2.82
C THR A 93 11.20 -4.96 -2.89
N CYS A 94 12.07 -4.22 -3.56
CA CYS A 94 11.86 -2.82 -3.89
C CYS A 94 12.16 -2.57 -5.38
N GLY A 95 11.56 -1.53 -5.95
CA GLY A 95 11.89 -1.08 -7.29
C GLY A 95 11.29 0.29 -7.62
N SER A 96 11.66 0.81 -8.78
CA SER A 96 11.18 2.09 -9.27
C SER A 96 10.70 1.99 -10.70
N GLY A 97 9.92 2.99 -11.12
CA GLY A 97 9.47 3.16 -12.49
C GLY A 97 8.79 4.51 -12.67
N SER A 98 8.13 4.69 -13.80
CA SER A 98 7.55 5.97 -14.19
C SER A 98 6.02 5.93 -14.19
N PHE A 99 5.40 7.11 -14.22
CA PHE A 99 3.94 7.23 -14.29
C PHE A 99 3.35 6.60 -15.56
N THR A 100 4.12 6.58 -16.66
CA THR A 100 3.68 6.04 -17.95
C THR A 100 3.98 4.55 -18.09
N GLY A 101 5.10 4.07 -17.53
CA GLY A 101 5.53 2.68 -17.64
C GLY A 101 5.01 1.79 -16.50
N GLY A 102 4.61 2.37 -15.37
CA GLY A 102 4.32 1.63 -14.15
C GLY A 102 5.55 0.95 -13.57
N ILE A 103 5.32 -0.01 -12.68
CA ILE A 103 6.37 -0.82 -12.03
C ILE A 103 5.85 -2.25 -11.92
N THR A 104 6.61 -3.24 -12.39
CA THR A 104 6.34 -4.65 -12.08
C THR A 104 7.43 -5.20 -11.19
N LEU A 105 7.06 -5.59 -9.97
CA LEU A 105 7.94 -6.22 -9.00
C LEU A 105 7.70 -7.72 -9.03
N LYS A 106 8.73 -8.50 -9.37
CA LYS A 106 8.71 -9.96 -9.37
C LYS A 106 9.47 -10.48 -8.16
N PHE A 107 8.92 -11.46 -7.46
CA PHE A 107 9.53 -12.03 -6.26
C PHE A 107 9.24 -13.52 -6.17
N ASN A 108 10.14 -14.26 -5.52
CA ASN A 108 10.02 -15.69 -5.30
C ASN A 108 10.61 -16.08 -3.95
N PHE A 109 9.76 -16.15 -2.93
CA PHE A 109 10.09 -16.62 -1.59
C PHE A 109 9.30 -17.87 -1.27
N LYS A 110 9.80 -18.67 -0.32
CA LYS A 110 9.17 -19.91 0.12
C LYS A 110 7.69 -19.73 0.54
N VAL A 111 7.34 -18.59 1.12
CA VAL A 111 6.00 -18.31 1.63
C VAL A 111 5.14 -17.47 0.68
N ILE A 112 5.76 -16.75 -0.25
CA ILE A 112 5.08 -15.85 -1.20
C ILE A 112 5.89 -15.73 -2.50
N SER A 113 5.25 -15.92 -3.64
CA SER A 113 5.86 -15.78 -4.96
C SER A 113 4.88 -15.16 -5.94
N GLY A 114 5.37 -14.44 -6.95
CA GLY A 114 4.54 -13.89 -8.01
C GLY A 114 4.94 -12.47 -8.37
N THR A 115 3.94 -11.68 -8.73
CA THR A 115 4.15 -10.32 -9.23
C THR A 115 3.15 -9.33 -8.66
N PHE A 116 3.65 -8.14 -8.33
CA PHE A 116 2.85 -6.94 -8.08
C PHE A 116 3.16 -5.90 -9.15
N THR A 117 2.12 -5.41 -9.82
CA THR A 117 2.23 -4.42 -10.88
C THR A 117 1.51 -3.14 -10.48
N PHE A 118 2.27 -2.07 -10.32
CA PHE A 118 1.78 -0.73 -10.00
C PHE A 118 1.60 0.06 -11.28
N TYR A 119 0.43 0.68 -11.45
CA TYR A 119 0.13 1.49 -12.63
C TYR A 119 -0.82 2.64 -12.30
N ILE A 120 -0.78 3.70 -13.10
CA ILE A 120 -1.69 4.84 -12.94
C ILE A 120 -2.85 4.68 -13.91
N LYS A 121 -4.07 4.81 -13.41
CA LYS A 121 -5.30 4.81 -14.21
C LYS A 121 -6.36 5.65 -13.52
N ASP A 122 -7.05 6.49 -14.29
CA ASP A 122 -8.16 7.35 -13.81
C ASP A 122 -7.79 8.22 -12.61
N LYS A 123 -6.57 8.76 -12.56
CA LYS A 123 -5.99 9.54 -11.43
C LYS A 123 -5.83 8.74 -10.12
N TRP A 124 -5.77 7.42 -10.21
CA TRP A 124 -5.47 6.52 -9.10
C TRP A 124 -4.18 5.77 -9.36
N LEU A 125 -3.44 5.50 -8.28
CA LEU A 125 -2.44 4.45 -8.28
C LEU A 125 -3.14 3.12 -8.00
N TRP A 126 -3.02 2.19 -8.94
CA TRP A 126 -3.55 0.84 -8.86
C TRP A 126 -2.44 -0.17 -8.61
N LEU A 127 -2.81 -1.28 -7.98
CA LEU A 127 -2.00 -2.47 -7.89
C LEU A 127 -2.76 -3.64 -8.50
N HIS A 128 -2.19 -4.23 -9.54
CA HIS A 128 -2.53 -5.58 -9.98
C HIS A 128 -1.63 -6.57 -9.25
N TYR A 129 -2.21 -7.57 -8.59
CA TYR A 129 -1.47 -8.66 -7.99
C TYR A 129 -1.79 -9.98 -8.68
N ASP A 130 -0.77 -10.79 -8.87
CA ASP A 130 -0.87 -12.18 -9.32
C ASP A 130 0.18 -12.97 -8.52
N VAL A 131 -0.25 -13.56 -7.42
CA VAL A 131 0.63 -14.14 -6.40
C VAL A 131 0.15 -15.47 -5.87
N THR A 132 1.10 -16.28 -5.41
CA THR A 132 0.86 -17.49 -4.64
C THR A 132 1.38 -17.28 -3.23
N ILE A 133 0.53 -17.45 -2.23
CA ILE A 133 0.83 -17.31 -0.80
C ILE A 133 0.50 -18.63 -0.12
N LEU A 134 1.49 -19.26 0.51
CA LEU A 134 1.36 -20.57 1.17
C LEU A 134 0.62 -21.62 0.30
N GLY A 135 0.91 -21.62 -1.00
CA GLY A 135 0.33 -22.56 -1.97
C GLY A 135 -1.05 -22.18 -2.51
N LYS A 136 -1.69 -21.13 -2.00
CA LYS A 136 -2.95 -20.59 -2.56
C LYS A 136 -2.67 -19.45 -3.53
N HIS A 137 -3.26 -19.51 -4.71
CA HIS A 137 -3.18 -18.46 -5.73
C HIS A 137 -4.20 -17.35 -5.47
N TRP A 138 -3.78 -16.11 -5.66
CA TRP A 138 -4.56 -14.87 -5.47
C TRP A 138 -4.30 -13.96 -6.66
N LYS A 139 -5.36 -13.38 -7.22
CA LYS A 139 -5.24 -12.48 -8.36
C LYS A 139 -6.32 -11.41 -8.36
N GLY A 140 -5.94 -10.16 -8.63
CA GLY A 140 -6.89 -9.08 -8.72
C GLY A 140 -6.26 -7.70 -8.89
N ASP A 141 -7.12 -6.70 -8.89
CA ASP A 141 -6.77 -5.28 -9.00
C ASP A 141 -7.37 -4.51 -7.82
N ILE A 142 -6.54 -3.71 -7.14
CA ILE A 142 -6.96 -2.84 -6.04
C ILE A 142 -6.53 -1.40 -6.31
N LYS A 143 -7.41 -0.45 -5.96
CA LYS A 143 -7.05 0.97 -5.88
C LYS A 143 -6.28 1.21 -4.58
N LEU A 144 -5.11 1.83 -4.67
CA LEU A 144 -4.31 2.16 -3.50
C LEU A 144 -4.61 3.58 -3.01
N ILE A 145 -4.21 4.58 -3.80
CA ILE A 145 -4.28 6.00 -3.41
C ILE A 145 -4.68 6.87 -4.60
N PRO A 146 -5.43 7.97 -4.37
CA PRO A 146 -5.67 8.97 -5.40
C PRO A 146 -4.40 9.80 -5.62
N LEU A 147 -4.17 10.21 -6.86
CA LEU A 147 -3.03 11.06 -7.23
C LEU A 147 -3.52 12.46 -7.63
N PRO A 148 -2.89 13.54 -7.11
CA PRO A 148 -3.22 14.92 -7.47
C PRO A 148 -2.58 15.32 -8.82
N ILE A 149 -2.97 14.64 -9.91
CA ILE A 149 -2.44 14.82 -11.28
C ILE A 149 -3.47 15.29 -12.29
#